data_AF-A0A1T4QYT5-F1
#
_entry.id   AF-A0A1T4QYT5-F1
#
_cell.length_a   1.000
_cell.length_b   1.000
_cell.length_c   1.000
_cell.angle_alpha   90.00
_cell.angle_beta   90.00
_cell.angle_gamma   90.00
#
_symmetry.space_group_name_H-M   'P 1'
#
loop_
_entity.id
_entity.type
_entity.pdbx_description
1 polymer ?
#
loop_
_entity_poly.entity_id
_entity_poly.type
_entity_poly.pdbx_seq_one_letter_code
_entity_poly.pdbx_strand_id
1 'polypeptide(L)'
;MLVLNRKPFQKVQIGDEIQVWCQFRPDGRVMLFSHTTRPMTMAREEKRVSFEGQIEVKILRVRGRRITLGISANKAISILREELLAPKQECAA
;
A
#
# COMPACT_ATOMS: atom_id res chain seq x y z
N MET A 1 -7.15 10.67 -6.57
CA MET A 1 -6.90 9.89 -5.35
C MET A 1 -7.71 8.61 -5.41
N LEU A 2 -7.06 7.45 -5.29
CA LEU A 2 -7.67 6.13 -5.20
C LEU A 2 -7.85 5.76 -3.71
N VAL A 3 -9.00 5.22 -3.34
CA VAL A 3 -9.28 4.78 -1.96
C VAL A 3 -9.48 3.28 -1.93
N LEU A 4 -8.75 2.60 -1.04
CA LEU A 4 -8.70 1.14 -0.94
C LEU A 4 -8.94 0.69 0.49
N ASN A 5 -9.76 -0.34 0.69
CA ASN A 5 -9.92 -1.00 1.98
C ASN A 5 -9.06 -2.26 2.02
N ARG A 6 -8.20 -2.38 3.04
CA ARG A 6 -7.19 -3.44 3.15
C ARG A 6 -7.24 -4.15 4.49
N LYS A 7 -6.96 -5.45 4.45
CA LYS A 7 -6.58 -6.21 5.65
C LYS A 7 -5.12 -5.91 6.01
N PRO A 8 -4.69 -6.15 7.25
CA PRO A 8 -3.28 -6.09 7.61
C PRO A 8 -2.46 -7.00 6.70
N PHE A 9 -1.23 -6.57 6.38
CA PHE A 9 -0.28 -7.25 5.50
C PHE A 9 -0.71 -7.40 4.03
N GLN A 10 -1.92 -6.99 3.66
CA GLN A 10 -2.33 -6.99 2.26
C GLN A 10 -1.62 -5.86 1.51
N LYS A 11 -0.80 -6.20 0.51
CA LYS A 11 0.01 -5.21 -0.18
C LYS A 11 -0.72 -4.57 -1.34
N VAL A 12 -0.27 -3.36 -1.67
CA VAL A 12 -0.63 -2.62 -2.87
C VAL A 12 0.66 -2.28 -3.60
N GLN A 13 0.70 -2.64 -4.87
CA GLN A 13 1.79 -2.31 -5.78
C GLN A 13 1.48 -0.95 -6.42
N ILE A 14 2.44 -0.03 -6.41
CA ILE A 14 2.34 1.30 -7.02
C ILE A 14 3.50 1.43 -8.02
N GLY A 15 3.17 1.53 -9.30
CA GLY A 15 4.12 1.37 -10.39
C GLY A 15 4.80 -0.01 -10.33
N ASP A 16 6.00 -0.10 -10.89
CA ASP A 16 6.75 -1.36 -10.92
C ASP A 16 7.72 -1.51 -9.73
N GLU A 17 7.87 -0.46 -8.92
CA GLU A 17 8.98 -0.36 -7.96
C GLU A 17 8.54 -0.26 -6.49
N ILE A 18 7.30 0.17 -6.20
CA ILE A 18 6.87 0.48 -4.84
C ILE A 18 5.79 -0.50 -4.37
N GLN A 19 5.99 -1.07 -3.19
CA GLN A 19 4.99 -1.84 -2.46
C GLN A 19 4.65 -1.17 -1.15
N VAL A 20 3.36 -1.08 -0.83
CA VAL A 20 2.88 -0.55 0.45
C VAL A 20 1.92 -1.51 1.13
N TRP A 21 2.02 -1.61 2.45
CA TRP A 21 1.11 -2.42 3.28
C TRP A 21 0.97 -1.82 4.67
N CYS A 22 0.00 -2.31 5.46
CA CYS A 22 -0.19 -1.84 6.82
C CYS A 22 -0.18 -2.98 7.83
N GLN A 23 0.23 -2.67 9.06
CA GLN A 23 0.22 -3.60 10.18
C GLN A 23 -0.30 -2.91 11.43
N PHE A 24 -0.99 -3.67 12.28
CA PHE A 24 -1.32 -3.25 13.64
C PHE A 24 -0.12 -3.53 14.56
N ARG A 25 0.29 -2.53 15.33
CA ARG A 25 1.23 -2.70 16.43
C ARG A 25 0.54 -3.31 17.65
N PRO A 26 1.30 -3.95 18.55
CA PRO A 26 0.77 -4.44 19.83
C PRO A 26 0.10 -3.36 20.69
N ASP A 27 0.49 -2.10 20.53
CA ASP A 27 -0.07 -0.95 21.25
C ASP A 27 -1.37 -0.39 20.62
N GLY A 28 -1.92 -1.05 19.60
CA GLY A 28 -3.16 -0.67 18.93
C GLY A 28 -3.00 0.38 17.81
N ARG A 29 -1.79 0.92 17.58
CA ARG A 29 -1.55 1.83 16.46
C ARG A 29 -1.44 1.07 15.14
N VAL A 30 -1.74 1.75 14.02
CA VAL A 30 -1.51 1.23 12.67
C VAL A 30 -0.27 1.88 12.08
N MET A 31 0.63 1.05 11.58
CA MET A 31 1.80 1.47 10.81
C MET A 31 1.59 1.20 9.33
N LEU A 32 1.94 2.19 8.51
CA LEU A 32 2.07 2.06 7.06
C LEU A 32 3.53 1.77 6.75
N PHE A 33 3.77 0.70 6.00
CA PHE A 33 5.08 0.27 5.55
C PHE A 33 5.17 0.44 4.04
N SER A 34 6.39 0.69 3.59
CA SER A 34 6.72 0.70 2.18
C SER A 34 8.03 -0.01 1.92
N HIS A 35 8.09 -0.71 0.81
CA HIS A 35 9.31 -1.25 0.23
C HIS A 35 9.45 -0.68 -1.18
N THR A 36 10.66 -0.25 -1.53
CA THR A 36 11.00 0.21 -2.87
C THR A 36 12.26 -0.50 -3.33
N THR A 37 12.33 -0.86 -4.62
CA THR A 37 13.53 -1.44 -5.24
C THR A 37 14.63 -0.40 -5.44
N ARG A 38 14.31 0.91 -5.38
CA ARG A 38 15.29 1.99 -5.31
C ARG A 38 15.62 2.28 -3.85
N PRO A 39 16.89 2.54 -3.48
CA PRO A 39 17.24 2.91 -2.12
C PRO A 39 16.59 4.26 -1.80
N MET A 40 15.47 4.22 -1.07
CA MET A 40 14.80 5.41 -0.58
C MET A 40 14.56 5.25 0.92
N THR A 41 14.91 6.30 1.65
CA THR A 41 14.90 6.42 3.10
C THR A 41 13.62 5.84 3.68
N MET A 42 13.75 4.84 4.55
CA MET A 42 12.62 4.26 5.28
C MET A 42 11.89 5.37 6.05
N ALA A 43 10.70 5.77 5.59
CA ALA A 43 9.84 6.69 6.32
C ALA A 43 9.26 5.94 7.53
N ARG A 44 9.91 6.08 8.68
CA ARG A 44 9.45 5.55 9.95
C ARG A 44 8.50 6.58 10.58
N GLU A 45 7.23 6.17 10.67
CA GLU A 45 6.10 6.81 11.39
C GLU A 45 5.28 7.94 10.71
N GLU A 46 4.01 7.96 11.13
CA GLU A 46 2.93 8.94 10.91
C GLU A 46 2.07 8.90 9.64
N LYS A 47 1.10 7.96 9.60
CA LYS A 47 -0.15 8.00 8.79
C LYS A 47 -0.02 8.26 7.28
N ARG A 48 1.16 8.56 6.75
CA ARG A 48 1.44 9.09 5.43
C ARG A 48 2.85 8.69 5.02
N VAL A 49 3.00 8.24 3.77
CA VAL A 49 4.30 8.04 3.12
C VAL A 49 4.26 8.78 1.80
N SER A 50 5.31 9.53 1.47
CA SER A 50 5.43 10.24 0.19
C SER A 50 6.71 9.85 -0.53
N PHE A 51 6.61 9.57 -1.83
CA PHE A 51 7.74 9.24 -2.70
C PHE A 51 7.92 10.36 -3.74
N GLU A 52 9.08 11.01 -3.71
CA GLU A 52 9.53 12.05 -4.67
C GLU A 52 8.49 13.16 -4.94
N GLY A 53 7.56 13.41 -4.00
CA GLY A 53 6.46 14.36 -4.18
C GLY A 53 5.39 13.96 -5.21
N GLN A 54 5.56 12.82 -5.90
CA GLN A 54 4.65 12.35 -6.95
C GLN A 54 3.64 11.31 -6.46
N ILE A 55 3.98 10.58 -5.41
CA ILE A 55 3.13 9.57 -4.80
C ILE A 55 2.96 9.91 -3.33
N GLU A 56 1.73 9.85 -2.87
CA GLU A 56 1.32 10.04 -1.49
C GLU A 56 0.38 8.91 -1.10
N VAL A 57 0.73 8.19 -0.04
CA VAL A 57 -0.10 7.14 0.56
C VAL A 57 -0.48 7.56 1.95
N LYS A 58 -1.75 7.51 2.32
CA LYS A 58 -2.28 7.93 3.63
C LYS A 58 -3.20 6.87 4.23
N ILE A 59 -3.19 6.71 5.54
CA ILE A 59 -4.23 5.99 6.28
C ILE A 59 -5.37 6.97 6.54
N LEU A 60 -6.49 6.79 5.84
CA LEU A 60 -7.67 7.65 5.98
C LEU A 60 -8.55 7.21 7.16
N ARG A 61 -8.67 5.90 7.38
CA ARG A 61 -9.56 5.35 8.41
C ARG A 61 -9.13 3.97 8.86
N VAL A 62 -9.39 3.66 10.13
CA VAL A 62 -9.29 2.31 10.68
C VAL A 62 -10.66 1.91 11.23
N ARG A 63 -11.18 0.74 10.83
CA ARG A 63 -12.45 0.17 11.32
C ARG A 63 -12.23 -1.30 11.67
N GLY A 64 -12.11 -1.61 12.95
CA GLY A 64 -11.78 -2.95 13.42
C GLY A 64 -10.48 -3.44 12.76
N ARG A 65 -10.53 -4.61 12.10
CA ARG A 65 -9.38 -5.19 11.37
C ARG A 65 -9.24 -4.69 9.92
N ARG A 66 -9.93 -3.63 9.52
CA ARG A 66 -9.82 -3.06 8.16
C ARG A 66 -9.22 -1.66 8.20
N ILE A 67 -8.34 -1.39 7.26
CA ILE A 67 -7.60 -0.14 7.12
C ILE A 67 -7.94 0.45 5.76
N THR A 68 -8.42 1.69 5.74
CA THR A 68 -8.71 2.44 4.53
C THR A 68 -7.51 3.29 4.17
N LEU A 69 -6.91 3.00 3.02
CA LEU A 69 -5.79 3.71 2.44
C LEU A 69 -6.27 4.67 1.35
N GLY A 70 -5.74 5.88 1.37
CA GLY A 70 -5.82 6.85 0.28
C GLY A 70 -4.48 6.87 -0.45
N ILE A 71 -4.49 6.68 -1.76
CA ILE A 71 -3.30 6.72 -2.61
C ILE A 71 -3.51 7.81 -3.65
N SER A 72 -2.66 8.81 -3.62
CA SER A 72 -2.60 9.89 -4.61
C SER A 72 -1.29 9.71 -5.37
N ALA A 73 -1.39 9.47 -6.67
CA ALA A 73 -0.24 9.36 -7.55
C ALA A 73 -0.54 10.13 -8.84
N ASN A 74 0.50 10.50 -9.58
CA ASN A 74 0.34 10.99 -10.95
C ASN A 74 -0.42 9.96 -11.81
N LYS A 75 -1.27 10.41 -12.74
CA LYS A 75 -2.10 9.55 -13.60
C LYS A 75 -1.29 8.55 -14.44
N ALA A 76 -0.01 8.82 -14.67
CA ALA A 76 0.91 7.94 -15.38
C ALA A 76 1.32 6.69 -14.57
N ILE A 77 1.10 6.68 -13.25
CA ILE A 77 1.57 5.61 -12.35
C ILE A 77 0.43 4.62 -12.13
N SER A 78 0.66 3.36 -12.49
CA SER A 78 -0.28 2.27 -12.24
C SER A 78 -0.41 1.97 -10.75
N ILE A 79 -1.60 1.63 -10.26
CA ILE A 79 -1.79 1.17 -8.88
C ILE A 79 -2.50 -0.17 -8.95
N LEU A 80 -1.78 -1.23 -8.60
CA LEU A 80 -2.22 -2.61 -8.71
C LEU A 80 -2.42 -3.22 -7.33
N ARG A 81 -3.49 -3.98 -7.18
CA ARG A 81 -3.78 -4.71 -5.95
C ARG A 81 -3.07 -6.06 -6.07
N GLU A 82 -2.34 -6.49 -5.05
CA GLU A 82 -1.57 -7.74 -5.13
C GLU A 82 -2.48 -8.94 -5.42
N GLU A 83 -3.72 -8.96 -4.93
CA GLU A 83 -4.68 -10.02 -5.22
C GLU A 83 -5.11 -10.10 -6.70
N LEU A 84 -4.89 -9.05 -7.49
CA LEU A 84 -5.17 -9.03 -8.93
C LEU A 84 -3.96 -9.46 -9.76
N LEU A 85 -2.80 -9.64 -9.12
CA LEU A 85 -1.54 -10.09 -9.76
C LEU A 85 -1.40 -11.61 -9.77
N ALA A 86 -2.32 -12.35 -9.12
CA ALA A 86 -2.33 -13.80 -9.20
C ALA A 86 -2.50 -14.24 -10.66
N PRO A 87 -1.70 -15.20 -11.14
CA PRO A 87 -1.83 -15.69 -12.51
C PRO A 87 -3.20 -16.36 -12.66
N LYS A 88 -3.81 -16.23 -13.84
CA LYS A 88 -4.79 -17.20 -14.33
C LYS A 88 -4.08 -18.56 -14.47
N GLN A 89 -3.80 -19.24 -13.37
CA GLN A 89 -3.46 -20.66 -13.34
C GLN A 89 -4.65 -21.39 -12.74
N GLU A 90 -5.76 -21.38 -13.47
CA GLU A 90 -6.77 -22.41 -13.34
C GLU A 90 -6.66 -23.31 -14.57
N CYS A 91 -6.34 -24.57 -14.29
CA CYS A 91 -6.65 -25.78 -15.06
C CYS A 91 -6.19 -25.85 -16.53
N ALA A 92 -5.14 -26.66 -16.75
CA ALA A 92 -5.26 -27.73 -17.73
C ALA A 92 -4.95 -29.05 -16.99
N ALA A 93 -5.89 -29.97 -17.10
CA ALA A 93 -6.01 -31.24 -16.39
C ALA A 93 -4.93 -32.26 -16.77
#